data_AF-A0A0D0C479-F1
#
_entry.id   AF-A0A0D0C479-F1
#
_cell.length_a   1.000
_cell.length_b   1.000
_cell.length_c   1.000
_cell.angle_alpha   90.00
_cell.angle_beta   90.00
_cell.angle_gamma   90.00
#
_symmetry.space_group_name_H-M   'P 1'
#
loop_
_entity.id
_entity.type
_entity.pdbx_description
1 polymer ?
#
loop_
_entity_poly.entity_id
_entity_poly.type
_entity_poly.pdbx_seq_one_letter_code
_entity_poly.pdbx_strand_id
1 'polypeptide(L)'
;MPRLLRDPNLDVCPDYASEIFAATQARLEDDREEHEQEVACEEEQRALEAELSKDEEEAARKEEKKKDKHKFLPILQGVGVPTESPVIPATHVVRKLDKGEYVELWHFTNDGLDDTLTTSTSVDPDAMVMSRLLDGSMAWVLAAAACSSTKLVEDQNLLFEDFCQAAPCFVEAIQQANWPDN
;
A
#
# COMPACT_ATOMS: atom_id res chain seq x y z
N MET A 1 86.90 3.75 12.44
CA MET A 1 85.97 4.10 11.36
C MET A 1 86.54 3.56 10.05
N PRO A 2 86.03 2.44 9.51
CA PRO A 2 86.48 1.97 8.21
C PRO A 2 86.01 2.97 7.14
N ARG A 3 86.94 3.45 6.31
CA ARG A 3 86.61 4.29 5.15
C ARG A 3 85.94 3.41 4.10
N LEU A 4 84.85 3.88 3.51
CA LEU A 4 84.19 3.19 2.39
C LEU A 4 85.24 3.00 1.27
N LEU A 5 85.54 1.74 0.96
CA LEU A 5 86.59 1.34 0.01
C LEU A 5 86.19 1.61 -1.45
N ARG A 6 84.92 1.88 -1.69
CA ARG A 6 84.32 2.08 -3.01
C ARG A 6 83.33 3.25 -2.92
N ASP A 7 83.44 4.18 -3.85
CA ASP A 7 82.54 5.32 -3.99
C ASP A 7 81.24 4.85 -4.68
N PRO A 8 80.10 4.80 -3.99
CA PRO A 8 78.84 4.31 -4.56
C PRO A 8 78.33 5.16 -5.73
N ASN A 9 78.78 6.42 -5.85
CA ASN A 9 78.38 7.31 -6.94
C ASN A 9 79.09 7.02 -8.27
N LEU A 10 80.11 6.15 -8.27
CA LEU A 10 80.83 5.72 -9.47
C LEU A 10 80.39 4.34 -9.98
N ASP A 11 79.43 3.69 -9.31
CA ASP A 11 78.89 2.43 -9.78
C ASP A 11 78.07 2.65 -11.06
N VAL A 12 78.47 1.99 -12.13
CA VAL A 12 77.79 2.04 -13.43
C VAL A 12 76.41 1.42 -13.25
N CYS A 13 75.37 2.18 -13.57
CA CYS A 13 73.99 1.69 -13.57
C CYS A 13 73.92 0.42 -14.47
N PRO A 14 73.45 -0.72 -13.95
CA PRO A 14 73.30 -1.92 -14.77
C PRO A 14 72.40 -1.63 -15.97
N ASP A 15 72.75 -2.20 -17.12
CA ASP A 15 71.86 -2.18 -18.27
C ASP A 15 70.71 -3.14 -18.02
N TYR A 16 69.62 -2.59 -17.48
CA TYR A 16 68.41 -3.33 -17.20
C TYR A 16 67.73 -3.85 -18.47
N ALA A 17 68.06 -3.33 -19.65
CA ALA A 17 67.59 -3.86 -20.92
C ALA A 17 68.43 -5.06 -21.42
N SER A 18 69.49 -5.45 -20.70
CA SER A 18 70.27 -6.63 -21.07
C SER A 18 69.49 -7.94 -20.86
N GLU A 19 69.82 -8.95 -21.66
CA GLU A 19 69.19 -10.28 -21.62
C GLU A 19 69.25 -10.96 -20.24
N ILE A 20 70.19 -10.55 -19.38
CA ILE A 20 70.35 -11.06 -18.02
C ILE A 20 69.12 -10.72 -17.15
N PHE A 21 68.44 -9.60 -17.43
CA PHE A 21 67.24 -9.15 -16.70
C PHE A 21 65.94 -9.46 -17.45
N ALA A 22 65.99 -9.95 -18.68
CA ALA A 22 64.80 -10.25 -19.49
C ALA A 22 63.83 -11.20 -18.78
N ALA A 23 64.35 -12.23 -18.09
CA ALA A 23 63.53 -13.17 -17.33
C ALA A 23 62.83 -12.52 -16.12
N THR A 24 63.40 -11.46 -15.54
CA THR A 24 62.77 -10.71 -14.44
C THR A 24 61.72 -9.74 -14.97
N GLN A 25 61.96 -9.11 -16.13
CA GLN A 25 60.97 -8.24 -16.78
C GLN A 25 59.75 -9.03 -17.23
N ALA A 26 59.93 -10.17 -17.89
CA ALA A 26 58.82 -11.02 -18.32
C ALA A 26 57.91 -11.44 -17.16
N ARG A 27 58.48 -11.78 -15.99
CA ARG A 27 57.69 -12.11 -14.80
C ARG A 27 56.89 -10.93 -14.25
N LEU A 28 57.46 -9.73 -14.28
CA LEU A 28 56.76 -8.52 -13.83
C LEU A 28 55.66 -8.09 -14.80
N GLU A 29 55.85 -8.36 -16.09
CA GLU A 29 54.82 -8.16 -17.11
C GLU A 29 53.69 -9.17 -16.95
N ASP A 30 53.99 -10.46 -16.77
CA ASP A 30 52.99 -11.50 -16.47
C ASP A 30 52.21 -11.17 -15.18
N ASP A 31 52.90 -10.86 -14.07
CA ASP A 31 52.26 -10.50 -12.79
C ASP A 31 51.37 -9.24 -12.93
N ARG A 32 51.77 -8.30 -13.80
CA ARG A 32 50.99 -7.09 -14.09
C ARG A 32 49.76 -7.41 -14.93
N GLU A 33 49.90 -8.24 -15.96
CA GLU A 33 48.78 -8.66 -16.80
C GLU A 33 47.76 -9.49 -16.01
N GLU A 34 48.23 -10.38 -15.12
CA GLU A 34 47.36 -11.14 -14.21
C GLU A 34 46.59 -10.22 -13.26
N HIS A 35 47.26 -9.24 -12.65
CA HIS A 35 46.58 -8.28 -11.77
C HIS A 35 45.62 -7.36 -12.55
N GLU A 36 45.97 -6.92 -13.75
CA GLU A 36 45.07 -6.13 -14.60
C GLU A 36 43.82 -6.94 -15.01
N GLN A 37 43.98 -8.25 -15.30
CA GLN A 37 42.87 -9.16 -15.57
C GLN A 37 41.99 -9.43 -14.35
N GLU A 38 42.60 -9.62 -13.17
CA GLU A 38 41.87 -9.84 -11.91
C GLU A 38 41.02 -8.60 -11.55
N VAL A 39 41.58 -7.40 -11.70
CA VAL A 39 40.85 -6.14 -11.48
C VAL A 39 39.71 -5.98 -12.48
N ALA A 40 39.93 -6.28 -13.76
CA ALA A 40 38.88 -6.19 -14.78
C ALA A 40 37.73 -7.18 -14.52
N CYS A 41 38.05 -8.41 -14.11
CA CYS A 41 37.08 -9.43 -13.75
C CYS A 41 36.27 -9.03 -12.50
N GLU A 42 36.92 -8.48 -11.48
CA GLU A 42 36.26 -8.01 -10.26
C GLU A 42 35.32 -6.82 -10.55
N GLU A 43 35.73 -5.89 -11.42
CA GLU A 43 34.91 -4.75 -11.82
C GLU A 43 33.66 -5.20 -12.60
N GLU A 44 33.81 -6.16 -13.52
CA GLU A 44 32.69 -6.75 -14.26
C GLU A 44 31.73 -7.48 -13.30
N GLN A 45 32.26 -8.25 -12.36
CA GLN A 45 31.45 -8.95 -11.36
C GLN A 45 30.68 -7.98 -10.45
N ARG A 46 31.33 -6.89 -10.03
CA ARG A 46 30.71 -5.85 -9.21
C ARG A 46 29.65 -5.07 -10.00
N ALA A 47 29.85 -4.86 -11.30
CA ALA A 47 28.87 -4.25 -12.19
C ALA A 47 27.62 -5.14 -12.35
N LEU A 48 27.81 -6.45 -12.56
CA LEU A 48 26.73 -7.42 -12.65
C LEU A 48 25.95 -7.53 -11.34
N GLU A 49 26.63 -7.55 -10.19
CA GLU A 49 25.98 -7.58 -8.88
C GLU A 49 25.18 -6.29 -8.61
N ALA A 50 25.72 -5.14 -9.01
CA ALA A 50 25.02 -3.86 -8.89
C ALA A 50 23.79 -3.77 -9.82
N GLU A 51 23.85 -4.38 -11.00
CA GLU A 51 22.71 -4.45 -11.93
C GLU A 51 21.62 -5.39 -11.38
N LEU A 52 22.01 -6.56 -10.90
CA LEU A 52 21.09 -7.52 -10.27
C LEU A 52 20.43 -6.92 -9.02
N SER A 53 21.18 -6.21 -8.19
CA SER A 53 20.64 -5.51 -7.01
C SER A 53 19.60 -4.45 -7.38
N LYS A 54 19.82 -3.70 -8.47
CA LYS A 54 18.82 -2.73 -8.98
C LYS A 54 17.57 -3.42 -9.50
N ASP A 55 17.74 -4.52 -10.23
CA ASP A 55 16.63 -5.32 -10.75
C ASP A 55 15.80 -5.93 -9.61
N GLU A 56 16.46 -6.41 -8.56
CA GLU A 56 15.82 -6.92 -7.35
C GLU A 56 15.05 -5.82 -6.59
N GLU A 57 15.65 -4.63 -6.42
CA GLU A 57 14.97 -3.49 -5.79
C GLU A 57 13.76 -3.02 -6.61
N GLU A 58 13.88 -2.98 -7.94
CA GLU A 58 12.78 -2.62 -8.83
C GLU A 58 11.65 -3.67 -8.79
N ALA A 59 12.01 -4.96 -8.75
CA ALA A 59 11.05 -6.05 -8.56
C ALA A 59 10.33 -5.95 -7.21
N ALA A 60 11.07 -5.68 -6.12
CA ALA A 60 10.50 -5.47 -4.79
C ALA A 60 9.53 -4.27 -4.76
N ARG A 61 9.89 -3.14 -5.37
CA ARG A 61 9.00 -1.97 -5.51
C ARG A 61 7.73 -2.30 -6.28
N LYS A 62 7.83 -3.09 -7.35
CA LYS A 62 6.66 -3.52 -8.14
C LYS A 62 5.77 -4.47 -7.32
N GLU A 63 6.35 -5.33 -6.49
CA GLU A 63 5.62 -6.24 -5.62
C GLU A 63 4.90 -5.48 -4.48
N GLU A 64 5.57 -4.51 -3.84
CA GLU A 64 4.93 -3.63 -2.85
C GLU A 64 3.75 -2.88 -3.45
N LYS A 65 3.89 -2.33 -4.66
CA LYS A 65 2.79 -1.67 -5.38
C LYS A 65 1.61 -2.60 -5.66
N LYS A 66 1.86 -3.89 -5.88
CA LYS A 66 0.80 -4.90 -6.09
C LYS A 66 0.09 -5.28 -4.79
N LYS A 67 0.83 -5.42 -3.68
CA LYS A 67 0.28 -5.76 -2.36
C LYS A 67 -0.52 -4.60 -1.77
N ASP A 68 0.02 -3.39 -1.87
CA ASP A 68 -0.51 -2.20 -1.22
C ASP A 68 -1.09 -1.19 -2.21
N LYS A 69 -2.03 -1.63 -3.06
CA LYS A 69 -2.65 -0.79 -4.10
C LYS A 69 -3.18 0.55 -3.56
N HIS A 70 -3.73 0.54 -2.35
CA HIS A 70 -4.27 1.71 -1.65
C HIS A 70 -3.21 2.72 -1.22
N LYS A 71 -1.98 2.29 -0.89
CA LYS A 71 -0.91 3.21 -0.44
C LYS A 71 -0.32 4.03 -1.59
N PHE A 72 -0.41 3.52 -2.82
CA PHE A 72 0.16 4.14 -4.01
C PHE A 72 -0.90 4.79 -4.91
N LEU A 73 -2.11 5.01 -4.40
CA LEU A 73 -3.13 5.76 -5.13
C LEU A 73 -2.64 7.21 -5.33
N PRO A 74 -2.68 7.74 -6.56
CA PRO A 74 -2.39 9.14 -6.81
C PRO A 74 -3.31 10.01 -5.96
N ILE A 75 -2.74 10.93 -5.18
CA ILE A 75 -3.51 11.96 -4.50
C ILE A 75 -4.12 12.85 -5.60
N LEU A 76 -5.45 12.93 -5.66
CA LEU A 76 -6.14 13.75 -6.64
C LEU A 76 -5.80 15.23 -6.42
N GLN A 77 -4.86 15.75 -7.22
CA GLN A 77 -4.50 17.17 -7.21
C GLN A 77 -5.65 17.98 -7.81
N GLY A 78 -6.25 18.87 -7.01
CA GLY A 78 -7.33 19.76 -7.45
C GLY A 78 -8.71 19.43 -6.88
N VAL A 79 -8.88 18.28 -6.21
CA VAL A 79 -10.04 18.02 -5.37
C VAL A 79 -9.70 18.52 -3.97
N GLY A 80 -10.29 19.64 -3.57
CA GLY A 80 -10.17 20.13 -2.20
C GLY A 80 -10.70 19.08 -1.22
N VAL A 81 -10.15 19.07 0.00
CA VAL A 81 -10.73 18.28 1.09
C VAL A 81 -12.21 18.66 1.18
N PRO A 82 -13.16 17.70 1.16
CA PRO A 82 -14.57 17.99 1.31
C PRO A 82 -14.76 18.87 2.55
N THR A 83 -15.36 20.05 2.36
CA THR A 83 -15.59 21.00 3.46
C THR A 83 -16.66 20.46 4.42
N GLU A 84 -17.52 19.59 3.91
CA GLU A 84 -18.56 18.92 4.67
C GLU A 84 -18.24 17.43 4.74
N SER A 85 -18.43 16.85 5.93
CA SER A 85 -18.29 15.41 6.12
C SER A 85 -19.35 14.69 5.29
N PRO A 86 -18.99 13.72 4.45
CA PRO A 86 -19.99 12.96 3.70
C PRO A 86 -20.90 12.24 4.68
N VAL A 87 -22.21 12.45 4.53
CA VAL A 87 -23.22 11.65 5.21
C VAL A 87 -23.18 10.26 4.58
N ILE A 88 -22.67 9.27 5.31
CA ILE A 88 -22.58 7.89 4.83
C ILE A 88 -23.74 7.11 5.45
N PRO A 89 -24.77 6.73 4.67
CA PRO A 89 -25.86 5.91 5.16
C PRO A 89 -25.37 4.52 5.56
N ALA A 90 -26.21 3.79 6.31
CA ALA A 90 -25.93 2.41 6.67
C ALA A 90 -25.67 1.53 5.43
N THR A 91 -24.77 0.56 5.55
CA THR A 91 -24.45 -0.37 4.45
C THR A 91 -25.66 -1.13 3.92
N HIS A 92 -26.61 -1.53 4.79
CA HIS A 92 -27.83 -2.21 4.35
C HIS A 92 -28.80 -1.28 3.61
N VAL A 93 -28.80 0.03 3.93
CA VAL A 93 -29.58 1.06 3.24
C VAL A 93 -29.01 1.27 1.84
N VAL A 94 -27.70 1.41 1.72
CA VAL A 94 -27.02 1.53 0.42
C VAL A 94 -27.31 0.32 -0.47
N ARG A 95 -27.24 -0.90 0.07
CA ARG A 95 -27.58 -2.12 -0.69
C ARG A 95 -29.04 -2.15 -1.16
N LYS A 96 -29.98 -1.64 -0.37
CA LYS A 96 -31.38 -1.52 -0.79
C LYS A 96 -31.55 -0.47 -1.88
N LEU A 97 -30.88 0.67 -1.74
CA LEU A 97 -30.85 1.69 -2.79
C LEU A 97 -30.25 1.15 -4.09
N ASP A 98 -29.14 0.41 -4.05
CA ASP A 98 -28.55 -0.20 -5.25
C ASP A 98 -29.51 -1.19 -5.95
N LYS A 99 -30.44 -1.80 -5.20
CA LYS A 99 -31.48 -2.68 -5.73
C LYS A 99 -32.71 -1.94 -6.28
N GLY A 100 -32.79 -0.63 -6.10
CA GLY A 100 -33.99 0.14 -6.43
C GLY A 100 -35.12 0.01 -5.41
N GLU A 101 -34.83 -0.47 -4.19
CA GLU A 101 -35.81 -0.63 -3.12
C GLU A 101 -35.92 0.64 -2.27
N TYR A 102 -37.15 1.00 -1.91
CA TYR A 102 -37.40 2.13 -1.01
C TYR A 102 -36.83 1.85 0.39
N VAL A 103 -36.31 2.90 1.02
CA VAL A 103 -35.82 2.88 2.40
C VAL A 103 -36.40 4.07 3.14
N GLU A 104 -36.82 3.84 4.39
CA GLU A 104 -37.39 4.85 5.26
C GLU A 104 -36.41 6.02 5.48
N LEU A 105 -36.94 7.25 5.46
CA LEU A 105 -36.17 8.49 5.58
C LEU A 105 -35.49 8.62 6.94
N TRP A 106 -36.03 7.93 7.97
CA TRP A 106 -35.43 7.91 9.30
C TRP A 106 -33.94 7.53 9.28
N HIS A 107 -33.53 6.65 8.36
CA HIS A 107 -32.12 6.26 8.21
C HIS A 107 -31.17 7.41 7.80
N PHE A 108 -31.71 8.51 7.26
CA PHE A 108 -30.96 9.70 6.85
C PHE A 108 -31.03 10.83 7.87
N THR A 109 -31.74 10.63 8.99
CA THR A 109 -31.74 11.56 10.12
C THR A 109 -30.47 11.42 10.96
N ASN A 110 -30.12 12.43 11.76
CA ASN A 110 -28.96 12.34 12.66
C ASN A 110 -29.06 11.12 13.60
N ASP A 111 -30.26 10.85 14.12
CA ASP A 111 -30.53 9.72 15.01
C ASP A 111 -30.37 8.39 14.28
N GLY A 112 -30.88 8.29 13.05
CA GLY A 112 -30.70 7.09 12.23
C GLY A 112 -29.25 6.86 11.84
N LEU A 113 -28.51 7.92 11.51
CA LEU A 113 -27.08 7.83 11.19
C LEU A 113 -26.26 7.39 12.42
N ASP A 114 -26.51 7.96 13.59
CA ASP A 114 -25.84 7.55 14.83
C ASP A 114 -26.17 6.10 15.21
N ASP A 115 -27.44 5.70 15.08
CA ASP A 115 -27.86 4.31 15.30
C ASP A 115 -27.08 3.36 14.38
N THR A 116 -26.92 3.71 13.10
CA THR A 116 -26.19 2.88 12.14
C THR A 116 -24.69 2.78 12.41
N LEU A 117 -24.08 3.81 13.01
CA LEU A 117 -22.69 3.74 13.50
C LEU A 117 -22.56 2.77 14.67
N THR A 118 -23.55 2.71 15.55
CA THR A 118 -23.53 1.78 16.69
C THR A 118 -23.85 0.33 16.28
N THR A 119 -24.71 0.14 15.28
CA THR A 119 -25.10 -1.16 14.75
C THR A 119 -24.32 -1.57 13.50
N SER A 120 -23.15 -0.96 13.24
CA SER A 120 -22.35 -1.13 12.01
C SER A 120 -21.69 -2.52 11.90
N THR A 121 -22.45 -3.58 12.06
CA THR A 121 -22.05 -4.92 11.66
C THR A 121 -22.42 -5.01 10.19
N SER A 122 -21.43 -5.01 9.27
CA SER A 122 -21.67 -5.06 7.80
C SER A 122 -22.25 -6.39 7.29
N VAL A 123 -22.82 -7.16 8.20
CA VAL A 123 -23.31 -8.51 7.96
C VAL A 123 -24.61 -8.40 7.19
N ASP A 124 -24.69 -9.20 6.13
CA ASP A 124 -25.90 -9.37 5.34
C ASP A 124 -27.09 -9.68 6.27
N PRO A 125 -28.24 -8.99 6.17
CA PRO A 125 -29.42 -9.31 6.97
C PRO A 125 -29.81 -10.81 6.94
N ASP A 126 -29.54 -11.50 5.82
CA ASP A 126 -29.81 -12.93 5.64
C ASP A 126 -28.68 -13.85 6.13
N ALA A 127 -27.54 -13.30 6.56
CA ALA A 127 -26.46 -14.09 7.12
C ALA A 127 -26.78 -14.54 8.56
N MET A 128 -26.28 -15.73 8.91
CA MET A 128 -26.37 -16.27 10.26
C MET A 128 -25.31 -15.63 11.16
N VAL A 129 -25.72 -15.00 12.26
CA VAL A 129 -24.87 -14.44 13.31
C VAL A 129 -25.02 -15.27 14.58
N MET A 130 -23.92 -15.49 15.29
CA MET A 130 -23.95 -16.17 16.58
C MET A 130 -24.37 -15.19 17.68
N SER A 131 -25.54 -15.39 18.26
CA SER A 131 -26.09 -14.55 19.33
C SER A 131 -26.15 -15.32 20.65
N ARG A 132 -25.90 -14.62 21.77
CA ARG A 132 -26.00 -15.19 23.11
C ARG A 132 -27.43 -15.06 23.62
N LEU A 133 -28.03 -16.18 24.00
CA LEU A 133 -29.35 -16.23 24.61
C LEU A 133 -29.28 -15.84 26.10
N LEU A 134 -30.45 -15.53 26.67
CA LEU A 134 -30.61 -15.16 28.09
C LEU A 134 -30.15 -16.28 29.05
N ASP A 135 -30.16 -17.54 28.62
CA ASP A 135 -29.67 -18.69 29.37
C ASP A 135 -28.15 -18.91 29.26
N GLY A 136 -27.45 -18.03 28.54
CA GLY A 136 -26.01 -18.09 28.32
C GLY A 136 -25.56 -19.00 27.17
N SER A 137 -26.49 -19.70 26.51
CA SER A 137 -26.20 -20.51 25.32
C SER A 137 -25.96 -19.64 24.08
N MET A 138 -25.30 -20.20 23.06
CA MET A 138 -25.09 -19.55 21.76
C MET A 138 -26.01 -20.20 20.73
N ALA A 139 -26.75 -19.39 19.97
CA ALA A 139 -27.50 -19.86 18.80
C ALA A 139 -27.13 -19.05 17.56
N TRP A 140 -27.31 -19.67 16.40
CA TRP A 140 -27.26 -18.98 15.12
C TRP A 140 -28.62 -18.36 14.84
N VAL A 141 -28.66 -17.04 14.71
CA VAL A 141 -29.85 -16.25 14.40
C VAL A 141 -29.55 -15.41 13.18
N LEU A 142 -30.55 -15.13 12.35
CA LEU A 142 -30.38 -14.19 11.23
C LEU A 142 -29.90 -12.84 11.76
N ALA A 143 -28.96 -12.21 11.06
CA ALA A 143 -28.40 -10.91 11.42
C ALA A 143 -29.50 -9.86 11.59
N ALA A 144 -30.51 -9.88 10.71
CA ALA A 144 -31.67 -9.01 10.80
C ALA A 144 -32.44 -9.13 12.14
N ALA A 145 -32.55 -10.35 12.69
CA ALA A 145 -33.24 -10.60 13.95
C ALA A 145 -32.35 -10.29 15.18
N ALA A 146 -31.03 -10.44 15.04
CA ALA A 146 -30.07 -10.13 16.09
C ALA A 146 -29.80 -8.62 16.24
N CYS A 147 -29.93 -7.85 15.15
CA CYS A 147 -29.56 -6.43 15.08
C CYS A 147 -30.76 -5.50 14.87
N SER A 148 -31.97 -5.90 15.27
CA SER A 148 -33.16 -5.06 15.10
C SER A 148 -33.02 -3.75 15.85
N SER A 149 -32.67 -2.68 15.11
CA SER A 149 -32.79 -1.31 15.60
C SER A 149 -34.25 -1.12 15.99
N THR A 150 -34.48 -0.92 17.29
CA THR A 150 -35.81 -0.82 17.88
C THR A 150 -36.43 0.57 17.68
N LYS A 151 -35.76 1.44 16.91
CA LYS A 151 -36.10 2.85 16.74
C LYS A 151 -36.43 3.22 15.29
N LEU A 152 -36.78 2.27 14.43
CA LEU A 152 -37.22 2.59 13.09
C LEU A 152 -38.54 3.39 13.14
N VAL A 153 -38.48 4.67 12.81
CA VAL A 153 -39.64 5.55 12.72
C VAL A 153 -40.12 5.56 11.28
N GLU A 154 -41.39 5.19 11.07
CA GLU A 154 -42.02 5.29 9.75
C GLU A 154 -42.12 6.76 9.30
N ASP A 155 -42.03 7.00 8.00
CA ASP A 155 -42.00 8.37 7.44
C ASP A 155 -43.21 9.23 7.83
N GLN A 156 -44.37 8.59 8.02
CA GLN A 156 -45.61 9.26 8.44
C GLN A 156 -45.55 9.83 9.87
N ASN A 157 -44.66 9.29 10.70
CA ASN A 157 -44.47 9.69 12.10
C ASN A 157 -43.21 10.55 12.30
N LEU A 158 -42.50 10.85 11.22
CA LEU A 158 -41.28 11.65 11.26
C LEU A 158 -41.61 13.12 11.52
N LEU A 159 -40.84 13.78 12.39
CA LEU A 159 -41.00 15.21 12.63
C LEU A 159 -40.65 15.98 11.34
N PHE A 160 -41.32 17.12 11.12
CA PHE A 160 -41.10 17.89 9.90
C PHE A 160 -39.65 18.38 9.76
N GLU A 161 -38.96 18.67 10.86
CA GLU A 161 -37.55 19.05 10.87
C GLU A 161 -36.65 17.90 10.40
N ASP A 162 -36.88 16.70 10.95
CA ASP A 162 -36.17 15.47 10.55
C ASP A 162 -36.43 15.12 9.08
N PHE A 163 -37.66 15.32 8.61
CA PHE A 163 -38.01 15.16 7.19
C PHE A 163 -37.23 16.15 6.31
N CYS A 164 -37.17 17.43 6.69
CA CYS A 164 -36.44 18.44 5.94
C CYS A 164 -34.94 18.15 5.87
N GLN A 165 -34.39 17.48 6.89
CA GLN A 165 -33.00 17.04 6.89
C GLN A 165 -32.79 15.78 6.03
N ALA A 166 -33.65 14.77 6.20
CA ALA A 166 -33.48 13.47 5.56
C ALA A 166 -33.75 13.50 4.05
N ALA A 167 -34.73 14.29 3.61
CA ALA A 167 -35.18 14.28 2.21
C ALA A 167 -34.09 14.71 1.20
N PRO A 168 -33.32 15.80 1.41
CA PRO A 168 -32.20 16.14 0.52
C PRO A 168 -31.15 15.04 0.44
N CYS A 169 -30.76 14.47 1.58
CA CYS A 169 -29.77 13.39 1.64
C CYS A 169 -30.26 12.13 0.92
N PHE A 170 -31.55 11.80 1.05
CA PHE A 170 -32.16 10.67 0.35
C PHE A 170 -32.16 10.87 -1.17
N VAL A 171 -32.48 12.07 -1.65
CA VAL A 171 -32.46 12.38 -3.09
C VAL A 171 -31.06 12.27 -3.66
N GLU A 172 -30.04 12.79 -2.96
CA GLU A 172 -28.64 12.63 -3.36
C GLU A 172 -28.22 11.15 -3.40
N ALA A 173 -28.64 10.36 -2.42
CA ALA A 173 -28.35 8.93 -2.37
C ALA A 173 -29.00 8.15 -3.53
N ILE A 174 -30.24 8.49 -3.91
CA ILE A 174 -30.91 7.91 -5.08
C ILE A 174 -30.18 8.27 -6.38
N GLN A 175 -29.75 9.54 -6.51
CA GLN A 175 -28.99 9.97 -7.69
C GLN A 175 -27.68 9.21 -7.83
N GLN A 176 -26.97 8.99 -6.71
CA GLN A 176 -25.74 8.19 -6.70
C GLN A 176 -26.01 6.70 -7.05
N ALA A 177 -27.16 6.17 -6.67
CA ALA A 177 -27.59 4.80 -6.98
C ALA A 177 -28.09 4.61 -8.43
N ASN A 178 -28.07 5.65 -9.28
CA ASN A 178 -28.52 5.62 -10.68
C ASN A 178 -29.94 5.04 -10.88
N TRP A 179 -30.89 5.44 -10.04
CA TRP A 179 -32.28 5.02 -10.23
C TRP A 179 -32.82 5.55 -11.57
N PRO A 180 -33.69 4.79 -12.26
CA PRO A 180 -34.29 5.27 -13.50
C PRO A 180 -35.13 6.51 -13.22
N ASP A 181 -34.88 7.59 -13.97
CA ASP A 181 -35.75 8.75 -14.02
C ASP A 181 -37.12 8.30 -14.54
N ASN A 182 -38.16 8.40 -13.69
CA ASN A 182 -39.56 8.16 -14.07
C ASN A 182 -40.15 9.37 -14.80
#